data_AF-A0A523N8C4-F1
#
_entry.id   AF-A0A523N8C4-F1
#
_cell.length_a   1.000
_cell.length_b   1.000
_cell.length_c   1.000
_cell.angle_alpha   90.00
_cell.angle_beta   90.00
_cell.angle_gamma   90.00
#
_symmetry.space_group_name_H-M   'P 1'
#
loop_
_entity.id
_entity.type
_entity.pdbx_description
1 polymer ?
#
loop_
_entity_poly.entity_id
_entity_poly.type
_entity_poly.pdbx_seq_one_letter_code
_entity_poly.pdbx_strand_id
1 'polypeptide(L)' 'MRLVADVSGGGGDISRIVLQESASGVFLYFYGPRDAVLPIGEEWYESREAALDACRRRFDVPEEAWQAAD' A
#
# COMPACT_ATOMS: atom_id res chain seq x y z
N MET A 1 8.06 -7.67 -7.21
CA MET A 1 8.67 -7.09 -6.00
C MET A 1 7.56 -6.74 -5.03
N ARG A 2 7.77 -6.88 -3.71
CA ARG A 2 6.74 -6.56 -2.70
C ARG A 2 7.27 -5.52 -1.73
N LEU A 3 6.48 -4.48 -1.51
CA LEU A 3 6.74 -3.42 -0.54
C LEU A 3 5.59 -3.33 0.45
N VAL A 4 5.89 -2.88 1.66
CA VAL A 4 4.93 -2.64 2.73
C VAL A 4 5.15 -1.26 3.34
N ALA A 5 4.08 -0.58 3.68
CA ALA A 5 4.12 0.64 4.45
C ALA A 5 3.01 0.62 5.52
N ASP A 6 3.36 1.06 6.73
CA ASP A 6 2.39 1.32 7.80
C ASP A 6 1.80 2.73 7.60
N VAL A 7 0.48 2.85 7.74
CA VAL A 7 -0.23 4.13 7.63
C VAL A 7 -0.27 4.77 9.01
N SER A 8 0.57 5.79 9.21
CA SER A 8 0.71 6.48 10.49
C SER A 8 -0.13 7.76 10.48
N GLY A 9 -1.38 7.68 10.93
CA GLY A 9 -2.24 8.86 11.07
C GLY A 9 -3.28 9.00 9.95
N GLY A 10 -4.38 8.30 10.13
CA GLY A 10 -5.62 8.54 9.40
C GLY A 10 -6.74 7.91 10.20
N GLY A 11 -7.83 8.65 10.43
CA GLY A 11 -9.03 8.13 11.12
C GLY A 11 -9.81 7.11 10.30
N GLY A 12 -9.13 6.29 9.49
CA GLY A 12 -9.71 5.29 8.60
C GLY A 12 -9.32 3.87 9.01
N ASP A 13 -10.01 2.89 8.44
CA ASP A 13 -9.84 1.47 8.80
C ASP A 13 -8.50 0.87 8.34
N ILE A 14 -7.74 1.56 7.48
CA ILE A 14 -6.49 1.05 6.88
C ILE A 14 -5.31 1.36 7.79
N SER A 15 -4.58 0.32 8.23
CA SER A 15 -3.34 0.48 9.01
C SER A 15 -2.07 0.11 8.25
N ARG A 16 -2.20 -0.65 7.16
CA ARG A 16 -1.06 -1.13 6.36
C ARG A 16 -1.43 -1.23 4.89
N ILE A 17 -0.50 -0.86 4.02
CA ILE A 17 -0.64 -0.99 2.57
C ILE A 17 0.50 -1.87 2.06
N VAL A 18 0.16 -2.83 1.22
CA VAL A 18 1.13 -3.66 0.51
C VAL A 18 1.08 -3.30 -0.96
N LEU A 19 2.24 -2.98 -1.53
CA LEU A 19 2.42 -2.78 -2.95
C LEU A 19 3.08 -4.03 -3.53
N GLN A 20 2.49 -4.60 -4.59
CA GLN A 20 3.02 -5.76 -5.29
C GLN A 20 3.16 -5.46 -6.79
N GLU A 21 4.40 -5.43 -7.25
CA GLU A 21 4.73 -5.28 -8.66
C GLU A 21 4.66 -6.63 -9.37
N SER A 22 3.98 -6.65 -10.52
CA SER A 22 3.81 -7.81 -11.40
C SER A 22 4.17 -7.45 -12.86
N ALA A 23 4.14 -8.44 -13.76
CA ALA A 23 4.34 -8.20 -15.18
C ALA A 23 3.23 -7.35 -15.84
N SER A 24 2.06 -7.23 -15.18
CA SER A 24 0.90 -6.51 -15.69
C SER A 24 0.67 -5.16 -15.00
N GLY A 25 1.57 -4.71 -14.12
CA GLY A 25 1.45 -3.44 -13.41
C GLY A 25 1.67 -3.60 -11.91
N VAL A 26 0.97 -2.80 -11.12
CA VAL A 26 1.16 -2.73 -9.67
C VAL A 26 -0.17 -2.85 -8.94
N PHE A 27 -0.23 -3.76 -7.99
CA PHE A 27 -1.39 -3.93 -7.10
C PHE A 27 -1.10 -3.31 -5.74
N LEU A 28 -2.07 -2.55 -5.22
CA LEU A 28 -2.12 -2.13 -3.83
C LEU A 28 -3.13 -2.99 -3.09
N TYR A 29 -2.74 -3.52 -1.94
CA TYR A 29 -3.61 -4.23 -1.02
C TYR A 29 -3.70 -3.46 0.28
N PHE A 30 -4.92 -3.13 0.68
CA PHE A 30 -5.20 -2.38 1.90
C PHE A 30 -5.55 -3.33 3.02
N TYR A 31 -4.87 -3.23 4.14
CA TYR A 31 -5.13 -4.03 5.33
C TYR A 31 -5.72 -3.18 6.43
N GLY A 32 -6.66 -3.80 7.14
CA GLY A 32 -7.28 -3.25 8.34
C GLY A 32 -6.29 -3.11 9.51
N PRO A 33 -6.76 -3.15 10.77
CA PRO A 33 -5.90 -3.22 11.95
C PRO A 33 -4.80 -4.29 11.84
N ARG A 34 -3.72 -4.14 12.61
CA ARG A 34 -2.46 -4.89 12.45
C ARG A 34 -2.60 -6.43 12.40
N ASP A 35 -3.65 -6.97 13.00
CA ASP A 35 -3.95 -8.42 13.06
C ASP A 35 -4.79 -8.93 11.87
N ALA A 36 -5.20 -8.07 10.94
CA ALA A 36 -5.96 -8.46 9.76
C ALA A 36 -5.10 -9.30 8.80
N VAL A 37 -5.50 -10.57 8.64
CA VAL A 37 -4.81 -11.54 7.77
C VAL A 37 -5.15 -11.30 6.29
N LEU A 38 -6.37 -10.83 6.00
CA LEU A 38 -6.84 -10.58 4.65
C LEU A 38 -6.91 -9.07 4.36
N PRO A 39 -6.65 -8.67 3.10
CA PRO A 39 -6.88 -7.30 2.69
C PRO A 39 -8.37 -6.98 2.71
N ILE A 40 -8.71 -5.75 3.10
CA ILE A 40 -10.07 -5.20 3.07
C ILE A 40 -10.39 -4.52 1.73
N GLY A 41 -9.39 -4.37 0.86
CA GLY A 41 -9.55 -3.85 -0.49
C GLY A 41 -8.28 -4.00 -1.31
N GLU A 42 -8.43 -3.90 -2.63
CA GLU A 42 -7.33 -3.89 -3.60
C GLU A 42 -7.57 -2.87 -4.71
N GLU A 43 -6.49 -2.33 -5.26
CA GLU A 43 -6.50 -1.42 -6.40
C GLU A 43 -5.33 -1.76 -7.35
N TRP A 44 -5.53 -1.53 -8.66
CA TRP A 44 -4.49 -1.73 -9.67
C TRP A 44 -4.07 -0.42 -10.32
N TYR A 45 -2.78 -0.32 -10.63
CA TYR A 45 -2.13 0.81 -11.27
C TYR A 45 -1.21 0.33 -12.39
N GLU A 46 -1.05 1.17 -13.42
CA GLU A 46 -0.17 0.87 -14.55
C GLU A 46 1.32 0.88 -14.18
N SER A 47 1.71 1.64 -13.16
CA SER A 47 3.11 1.83 -12.77
C SER A 47 3.27 2.00 -11.26
N ARG A 48 4.50 1.73 -10.78
CA ARG A 48 4.87 1.96 -9.38
C ARG A 48 4.76 3.42 -8.99
N GLU A 49 5.15 4.33 -9.87
CA GLU A 49 5.06 5.77 -9.62
C GLU A 49 3.62 6.22 -9.38
N ALA A 50 2.67 5.75 -10.19
CA ALA A 50 1.25 6.06 -10.03
C ALA A 50 0.69 5.51 -8.70
N ALA A 51 1.07 4.28 -8.33
CA ALA A 51 0.65 3.67 -7.07
C ALA A 51 1.22 4.43 -5.85
N LEU A 52 2.50 4.81 -5.89
CA LEU A 52 3.15 5.54 -4.81
C LEU A 52 2.60 6.97 -4.66
N ASP A 53 2.35 7.68 -5.76
CA ASP A 53 1.75 9.01 -5.72
C ASP A 53 0.31 8.97 -5.19
N ALA A 54 -0.48 7.95 -5.56
CA ALA A 54 -1.81 7.73 -4.98
C ALA A 54 -1.74 7.50 -3.46
N CYS A 55 -0.80 6.67 -3.00
CA CYS A 55 -0.60 6.42 -1.57
C CYS A 55 -0.17 7.66 -0.80
N ARG A 56 0.76 8.44 -1.35
CA ARG A 56 1.22 9.70 -0.77
C ARG A 56 0.07 10.70 -0.61
N ARG A 57 -0.77 10.86 -1.63
CA ARG A 57 -1.88 11.84 -1.61
C ARG A 57 -3.05 11.42 -0.73
N ARG A 58 -3.37 10.12 -0.65
CA ARG A 58 -4.56 9.60 0.04
C ARG A 58 -4.31 9.19 1.49
N PHE A 59 -3.11 8.67 1.75
CA PHE A 59 -2.78 8.03 3.03
C PHE A 59 -1.58 8.67 3.72
N ASP A 60 -1.05 9.77 3.16
CA ASP A 60 0.15 10.45 3.66
C ASP A 60 1.34 9.51 3.82
N VAL A 61 1.44 8.49 2.94
CA VAL A 61 2.54 7.53 2.95
C VAL A 61 3.63 8.00 2.00
N PRO A 62 4.74 8.60 2.48
CA PRO A 62 5.86 9.01 1.62
C PRO A 62 6.62 7.79 1.09
N GLU A 63 7.42 7.99 0.03
CA GLU A 63 8.21 6.90 -0.58
C GLU A 63 9.20 6.25 0.41
N GLU A 64 9.76 7.04 1.34
CA GLU A 64 10.68 6.58 2.38
C GLU A 64 10.06 5.67 3.45
N ALA A 65 8.72 5.66 3.57
CA ALA A 65 8.02 4.78 4.50
C ALA A 65 7.90 3.33 3.99
N TRP A 66 8.19 3.09 2.71
CA TRP A 66 8.06 1.77 2.10
C TRP A 66 9.28 0.89 2.37
N GLN A 67 9.02 -0.32 2.83
CA GLN A 67 10.02 -1.31 3.17
C GLN A 67 9.82 -2.55 2.29
N ALA A 68 10.90 -3.23 1.92
CA ALA A 68 10.79 -4.52 1.25
C ALA A 68 10.10 -5.52 2.18
N ALA A 69 9.10 -6.22 1.66
CA ALA A 69 8.49 -7.34 2.36
C ALA A 69 9.25 -8.62 1.98
N ASP A 70 9.83 -9.28 2.97
CA ASP A 70 10.43 -10.61 2.88
C ASP A 70 9.42 -11.67 2.40
#